data_AF-A0A1Z3MKY3-F1
#
_entry.id   AF-A0A1Z3MKY3-F1
#
_cell.length_a   1.000
_cell.length_b   1.000
_cell.length_c   1.000
_cell.angle_alpha   90.00
_cell.angle_beta   90.00
_cell.angle_gamma   90.00
#
_symmetry.space_group_name_H-M   'P 1'
#
loop_
_entity.id
_entity.type
_entity.pdbx_description
1 polymer ?
#
loop_
_entity_poly.entity_id
_entity_poly.type
_entity_poly.pdbx_seq_one_letter_code
_entity_poly.pdbx_strand_id
1 'polypeptide(L)'
;MSTRLSIEDRRKAAAMFCQLEAGAISATRMLVITTARTLLEKLGHKFLTKAQLNEALAHVENNRLTALFHMLRDNASIAVKAGISKAYWSFIDAAGFLFDATGTSWPYMTEGGRRSSLNHAQECAQEALAELS
;
A
#
# COMPACT_ATOMS: atom_id res chain seq x y z
N MET A 1 -4.73 35.23 10.11
CA MET A 1 -4.15 35.00 8.77
C MET A 1 -3.44 33.65 8.78
N SER A 2 -3.97 32.64 8.08
CA SER A 2 -3.29 31.36 7.93
C SER A 2 -2.33 31.46 6.75
N THR A 3 -1.03 31.55 7.03
CA THR A 3 0.02 31.56 6.01
C THR A 3 0.04 30.18 5.35
N ARG A 4 -0.46 30.08 4.10
CA ARG A 4 -0.33 28.85 3.31
C ARG A 4 1.16 28.58 3.12
N LEU A 5 1.65 27.48 3.71
CA LEU A 5 2.99 26.96 3.44
C LEU A 5 3.17 26.77 1.92
N SER A 6 4.35 27.16 1.43
CA SER A 6 4.73 26.95 0.03
C SER A 6 4.77 25.45 -0.31
N ILE A 7 4.68 25.10 -1.59
CA ILE A 7 4.79 23.69 -2.04
C ILE A 7 6.11 23.07 -1.57
N GLU A 8 7.20 23.85 -1.56
CA GLU A 8 8.52 23.37 -1.14
C GLU A 8 8.57 23.07 0.35
N ASP A 9 8.02 23.95 1.20
CA ASP A 9 7.97 23.72 2.65
C ASP A 9 7.17 22.46 2.99
N ARG A 10 6.11 22.17 2.22
CA ARG A 10 5.30 20.98 2.41
C ARG A 10 6.00 19.70 1.95
N ARG A 11 6.84 19.77 0.92
CA ARG A 11 7.72 18.67 0.53
C ARG A 11 8.78 18.40 1.60
N LYS A 12 9.36 19.46 2.20
CA LYS A 12 10.29 19.34 3.33
C LYS A 12 9.61 18.70 4.54
N ALA A 13 8.40 19.14 4.89
CA ALA A 13 7.63 18.54 5.96
C ALA A 13 7.31 17.05 5.70
N ALA A 14 6.97 16.68 4.46
CA ALA A 14 6.77 15.28 4.08
C ALA A 14 8.05 14.44 4.25
N ALA A 15 9.20 14.95 3.82
CA ALA A 15 10.48 14.27 4.00
C ALA A 15 10.84 14.12 5.48
N MET A 16 10.60 15.16 6.29
CA MET A 16 10.82 15.10 7.74
C MET A 16 9.92 14.06 8.41
N PHE A 17 8.63 14.00 8.06
CA PHE A 17 7.74 12.95 8.54
C PHE A 17 8.28 11.56 8.21
N CYS A 18 8.71 11.32 6.96
CA CYS A 18 9.28 10.04 6.55
C CYS A 18 10.56 9.67 7.33
N GLN A 19 11.36 10.65 7.73
CA GLN A 19 12.55 10.43 8.55
C GLN A 19 12.20 10.10 9.99
N LEU A 20 11.30 10.88 10.60
CA LEU A 20 10.86 10.67 11.99
C LEU A 20 10.14 9.33 12.16
N GLU A 21 9.34 8.95 11.16
CA GLU A 21 8.52 7.73 11.16
C GLU A 21 9.13 6.56 10.40
N ALA A 22 10.43 6.62 10.09
CA ALA A 22 11.10 5.61 9.28
C ALA A 22 10.88 4.18 9.81
N GLY A 23 10.91 3.99 11.13
CA GLY A 23 10.66 2.71 11.77
C GLY A 23 9.24 2.19 11.54
N ALA A 24 8.23 3.03 11.80
CA ALA A 24 6.84 2.68 11.61
C ALA A 24 6.51 2.45 10.12
N ILE A 25 6.99 3.31 9.23
CA ILE A 25 6.84 3.16 7.77
C ILE A 25 7.45 1.85 7.29
N SER A 26 8.65 1.51 7.77
CA SER A 26 9.32 0.26 7.41
C SER A 26 8.52 -0.95 7.89
N ALA A 27 8.06 -0.94 9.14
CA ALA A 27 7.22 -2.01 9.70
C ALA A 27 5.92 -2.19 8.91
N THR A 28 5.20 -1.10 8.63
CA THR A 28 3.96 -1.13 7.84
C THR A 28 4.22 -1.60 6.41
N ARG A 29 5.31 -1.15 5.77
CA ARG A 29 5.70 -1.64 4.44
C ARG A 29 5.94 -3.16 4.44
N MET A 30 6.67 -3.67 5.42
CA MET A 30 6.95 -5.10 5.53
C MET A 30 5.67 -5.90 5.77
N LEU A 31 4.75 -5.38 6.57
CA LEU A 31 3.44 -5.96 6.76
C LEU A 31 2.66 -6.02 5.44
N VAL A 32 2.55 -4.90 4.71
CA VAL A 32 1.86 -4.83 3.41
C VAL A 32 2.45 -5.81 2.39
N ILE A 33 3.79 -5.92 2.32
CA ILE A 33 4.48 -6.88 1.44
C ILE A 33 4.19 -8.32 1.85
N THR A 34 4.15 -8.61 3.15
CA THR A 34 3.80 -9.94 3.68
C THR A 34 2.36 -10.30 3.33
N THR A 35 1.41 -9.39 3.56
CA THR A 35 0.02 -9.51 3.14
C THR A 35 -0.10 -9.79 1.64
N ALA A 36 0.64 -9.04 0.81
CA ALA A 36 0.64 -9.23 -0.63
C ALA A 36 1.14 -10.62 -1.03
N ARG A 37 2.23 -11.09 -0.41
CA ARG A 37 2.75 -12.44 -0.64
C ARG A 37 1.69 -13.50 -0.32
N THR A 38 1.10 -13.44 0.86
CA THR A 38 0.08 -14.40 1.30
C THR A 38 -1.13 -14.40 0.37
N LEU A 39 -1.57 -13.21 -0.07
CA LEU A 39 -2.66 -13.07 -1.03
C LEU A 39 -2.34 -13.76 -2.36
N LEU A 40 -1.14 -13.53 -2.90
CA LEU A 40 -0.70 -14.12 -4.16
C LEU A 40 -0.55 -15.64 -4.06
N GLU A 41 0.08 -16.14 -3.00
CA GLU A 41 0.27 -17.57 -2.79
C GLU A 41 -1.07 -18.32 -2.63
N LYS A 42 -2.00 -17.77 -1.85
CA LYS A 42 -3.28 -18.43 -1.58
C LYS A 42 -4.31 -18.24 -2.71
N LEU A 43 -4.39 -17.04 -3.28
CA LEU A 43 -5.51 -16.64 -4.14
C LEU A 43 -5.06 -16.12 -5.51
N GLY A 44 -3.77 -15.86 -5.73
CA GLY A 44 -3.24 -15.28 -6.97
C GLY A 44 -3.67 -16.03 -8.23
N HIS A 45 -3.67 -17.37 -8.18
CA HIS A 45 -4.09 -18.23 -9.29
C HIS A 45 -5.55 -18.04 -9.73
N LYS A 46 -6.40 -17.42 -8.89
CA LYS A 46 -7.81 -17.17 -9.21
C LYS A 46 -8.01 -15.95 -10.10
N PHE A 47 -7.06 -15.02 -10.13
CA PHE A 47 -7.22 -13.73 -10.82
C PHE A 47 -6.02 -13.28 -11.65
N LEU A 48 -4.93 -14.05 -11.64
CA LEU A 48 -3.74 -13.83 -12.45
C LEU A 48 -3.44 -15.09 -13.28
N THR A 49 -2.90 -14.88 -14.47
CA THR A 49 -2.25 -15.97 -15.22
C THR A 49 -0.98 -16.42 -14.48
N LYS A 50 -0.47 -17.62 -14.79
CA LYS A 50 0.78 -18.14 -14.21
C LYS A 50 1.96 -17.19 -14.40
N ALA A 51 2.07 -16.57 -15.58
CA ALA A 51 3.13 -15.60 -15.88
C ALA A 51 3.01 -14.34 -15.00
N GLN A 52 1.82 -13.76 -14.90
CA GLN A 52 1.55 -12.60 -14.05
C GLN A 52 1.76 -12.90 -12.57
N LEU A 53 1.35 -14.09 -12.10
CA LEU A 53 1.57 -14.50 -10.71
C LEU A 53 3.06 -14.58 -10.38
N ASN A 54 3.87 -15.17 -11.27
CA ASN A 54 5.33 -15.21 -11.09
C ASN A 54 5.93 -13.80 -11.06
N GLU A 55 5.48 -12.91 -11.93
CA GLU A 55 5.93 -11.52 -11.96
C GLU A 55 5.53 -10.75 -10.68
N ALA A 56 4.30 -10.94 -10.20
CA ALA A 56 3.82 -10.37 -8.95
C ALA A 56 4.63 -10.85 -7.74
N LEU A 57 4.94 -12.15 -7.67
CA LEU A 57 5.81 -12.71 -6.63
C LEU A 57 7.23 -12.15 -6.71
N ALA A 58 7.78 -11.97 -7.92
CA ALA A 58 9.07 -11.31 -8.10
C ALA A 58 9.03 -9.85 -7.61
N HIS A 59 7.93 -9.11 -7.81
CA HIS A 59 7.79 -7.76 -7.24
C HIS A 59 7.78 -7.77 -5.70
N VAL A 60 7.13 -8.76 -5.08
CA VAL A 60 7.17 -8.96 -3.63
C VAL A 60 8.61 -9.21 -3.15
N GLU A 61 9.32 -10.14 -3.77
CA GLU A 61 10.71 -10.49 -3.40
C GLU A 61 11.66 -9.30 -3.53
N ASN A 62 11.45 -8.45 -4.54
CA ASN A 62 12.26 -7.26 -4.78
C ASN A 62 11.73 -6.00 -4.07
N ASN A 63 10.75 -6.13 -3.16
CA ASN A 63 10.11 -5.02 -2.43
C ASN A 63 9.58 -3.89 -3.34
N ARG A 64 9.15 -4.23 -4.57
CA ARG A 64 8.63 -3.30 -5.58
C ARG A 64 7.12 -3.06 -5.41
N LEU A 65 6.73 -2.59 -4.24
CA LEU A 65 5.32 -2.43 -3.86
C LEU A 65 4.50 -1.59 -4.85
N THR A 66 5.06 -0.50 -5.39
CA THR A 66 4.35 0.36 -6.35
C THR A 66 4.05 -0.37 -7.67
N ALA A 67 5.02 -1.12 -8.20
CA ALA A 67 4.81 -1.91 -9.42
C ALA A 67 3.76 -3.02 -9.18
N LEU A 68 3.89 -3.72 -8.05
CA LEU A 68 2.92 -4.73 -7.63
C LEU A 68 1.51 -4.15 -7.51
N PHE A 69 1.37 -2.99 -6.86
CA PHE A 69 0.09 -2.32 -6.69
C PHE A 69 -0.59 -2.03 -8.03
N HIS A 70 0.12 -1.42 -8.98
CA HIS A 70 -0.43 -1.13 -10.30
C HIS A 70 -0.85 -2.40 -11.04
N MET A 71 0.02 -3.42 -11.08
CA MET A 71 -0.28 -4.70 -11.71
C MET A 71 -1.55 -5.34 -11.12
N LEU A 72 -1.68 -5.36 -9.79
CA LEU A 72 -2.86 -5.94 -9.16
C LEU A 72 -4.08 -5.11 -9.51
N ARG A 73 -4.02 -3.78 -9.37
CA ARG A 73 -5.13 -2.87 -9.65
C ARG A 73 -5.69 -3.04 -11.07
N ASP A 74 -4.84 -3.29 -12.06
CA ASP A 74 -5.27 -3.57 -13.45
C ASP A 74 -6.09 -4.87 -13.58
N ASN A 75 -5.93 -5.81 -12.64
CA ASN A 75 -6.66 -7.08 -12.56
C ASN A 75 -7.82 -7.06 -11.56
N ALA A 76 -8.18 -5.89 -11.00
CA ALA A 76 -9.21 -5.78 -9.95
C ALA A 76 -10.56 -6.37 -10.37
N SER A 77 -10.97 -6.17 -11.62
CA SER A 77 -12.25 -6.70 -12.13
C SER A 77 -12.30 -8.24 -12.10
N ILE A 78 -11.17 -8.92 -12.30
CA ILE A 78 -11.06 -10.38 -12.28
C ILE A 78 -11.10 -10.87 -10.83
N ALA A 79 -10.36 -10.21 -9.93
CA ALA A 79 -10.38 -10.51 -8.50
C ALA A 79 -11.80 -10.40 -7.91
N VAL A 80 -12.56 -9.36 -8.29
CA VAL A 80 -13.95 -9.20 -7.86
C VAL A 80 -14.84 -10.33 -8.38
N LYS A 81 -14.72 -10.69 -9.66
CA LYS A 81 -15.47 -11.81 -10.25
C LYS A 81 -15.11 -13.16 -9.61
N ALA A 82 -13.87 -13.32 -9.14
CA ALA A 82 -13.41 -14.51 -8.45
C ALA A 82 -13.85 -14.60 -6.97
N GLY A 83 -14.60 -13.61 -6.47
CA GLY A 83 -15.17 -13.62 -5.11
C GLY A 83 -14.16 -13.35 -4.00
N ILE A 84 -12.98 -12.80 -4.32
CA ILE A 84 -11.92 -12.50 -3.33
C ILE A 84 -11.87 -11.01 -2.94
N SER A 85 -12.96 -10.29 -3.19
CA SER A 85 -13.02 -8.82 -3.13
C SER A 85 -12.53 -8.24 -1.82
N LYS A 86 -12.87 -8.84 -0.66
CA LYS A 86 -12.55 -8.26 0.64
C LYS A 86 -11.05 -8.22 0.90
N ALA A 87 -10.38 -9.38 0.97
CA ALA A 87 -8.93 -9.45 1.17
C ALA A 87 -8.16 -8.67 0.09
N TYR A 88 -8.64 -8.73 -1.16
CA TYR A 88 -8.04 -8.01 -2.27
C TYR A 88 -8.11 -6.49 -2.10
N TRP A 89 -9.28 -5.92 -1.82
CA TRP A 89 -9.43 -4.47 -1.66
C TRP A 89 -8.77 -3.97 -0.38
N SER A 90 -8.83 -4.72 0.74
CA SER A 90 -8.10 -4.36 1.95
C SER A 90 -6.57 -4.28 1.70
N PHE A 91 -5.99 -5.17 0.88
CA PHE A 91 -4.59 -5.02 0.46
C PHE A 91 -4.36 -3.77 -0.41
N ILE A 92 -5.22 -3.52 -1.41
CA ILE A 92 -5.09 -2.35 -2.30
C ILE A 92 -5.16 -1.06 -1.48
N ASP A 93 -6.10 -0.97 -0.54
CA ASP A 93 -6.25 0.18 0.35
C ASP A 93 -5.03 0.33 1.27
N ALA A 94 -4.51 -0.77 1.81
CA ALA A 94 -3.30 -0.75 2.64
C ALA A 94 -2.09 -0.15 1.88
N ALA A 95 -1.86 -0.59 0.65
CA ALA A 95 -0.80 -0.05 -0.20
C ALA A 95 -1.05 1.43 -0.56
N GLY A 96 -2.29 1.78 -0.91
CA GLY A 96 -2.70 3.15 -1.23
C GLY A 96 -2.44 4.11 -0.07
N PHE A 97 -2.90 3.77 1.12
CA PHE A 97 -2.69 4.58 2.33
C PHE A 97 -1.20 4.71 2.69
N LEU A 98 -0.39 3.67 2.46
CA LEU A 98 1.05 3.77 2.67
C LEU A 98 1.70 4.77 1.67
N PHE A 99 1.23 4.80 0.41
CA PHE A 99 1.69 5.79 -0.56
C PHE A 99 1.24 7.20 -0.19
N ASP A 100 0.04 7.37 0.37
CA ASP A 100 -0.43 8.67 0.84
C ASP A 100 0.36 9.17 2.04
N ALA A 101 0.70 8.29 2.99
CA ALA A 101 1.53 8.61 4.14
C ALA A 101 2.93 9.06 3.73
N THR A 102 3.54 8.39 2.75
CA THR A 102 4.96 8.56 2.39
C THR A 102 5.20 9.47 1.18
N GLY A 103 4.18 9.70 0.37
CA GLY A 103 4.30 10.43 -0.90
C GLY A 103 4.57 11.92 -0.71
N THR A 104 5.53 12.46 -1.44
CA THR A 104 5.89 13.88 -1.42
C THR A 104 5.10 14.72 -2.45
N SER A 105 4.32 14.06 -3.31
CA SER A 105 3.55 14.67 -4.40
C SER A 105 2.24 15.31 -3.97
N TRP A 106 1.84 15.15 -2.69
CA TRP A 106 0.58 15.67 -2.15
C TRP A 106 0.82 16.98 -1.36
N PRO A 107 0.85 18.16 -2.03
CA PRO A 107 1.13 19.42 -1.36
C PRO A 107 0.02 19.86 -0.42
N TYR A 108 -1.11 19.15 -0.31
CA TYR A 108 -2.14 19.47 0.67
C TYR A 108 -2.10 18.57 1.91
N MET A 109 -1.33 17.47 1.87
CA MET A 109 -1.30 16.49 2.96
C MET A 109 -0.55 17.05 4.18
N THR A 110 -1.23 17.09 5.32
CA THR A 110 -0.67 17.51 6.61
C THR A 110 0.06 16.35 7.29
N GLU A 111 0.89 16.63 8.29
CA GLU A 111 1.53 15.58 9.09
C GLU A 111 0.51 14.66 9.78
N GLY A 112 -0.55 15.24 10.37
CA GLY A 112 -1.65 14.47 10.95
C GLY A 112 -2.38 13.60 9.92
N GLY A 113 -2.57 14.10 8.69
CA GLY A 113 -3.11 13.30 7.59
C GLY A 113 -2.21 12.12 7.25
N ARG A 114 -0.89 12.34 7.13
CA ARG A 114 0.09 11.27 6.87
C ARG A 114 0.10 10.22 7.98
N ARG A 115 0.00 10.64 9.23
CA ARG A 115 -0.13 9.74 10.38
C ARG A 115 -1.37 8.86 10.28
N SER A 116 -2.52 9.48 9.99
CA SER A 116 -3.78 8.75 9.82
C SER A 116 -3.68 7.73 8.69
N SER A 117 -3.12 8.12 7.55
CA SER A 117 -2.87 7.21 6.43
C SER A 117 -1.93 6.07 6.82
N LEU A 118 -0.86 6.32 7.59
CA LEU A 118 0.03 5.25 8.04
C LEU A 118 -0.68 4.23 8.95
N ASN A 119 -1.55 4.72 9.84
CA ASN A 119 -2.37 3.85 10.70
C ASN A 119 -3.37 3.03 9.88
N HIS A 120 -4.11 3.66 8.95
CA HIS A 120 -5.05 2.96 8.09
C HIS A 120 -4.35 1.94 7.18
N ALA A 121 -3.15 2.25 6.69
CA ALA A 121 -2.34 1.29 5.94
C ALA A 121 -2.08 0.01 6.75
N GLN A 122 -1.78 0.16 8.03
CA GLN A 122 -1.57 -0.97 8.94
C GLN A 122 -2.87 -1.73 9.22
N GLU A 123 -3.95 -1.03 9.55
CA GLU A 123 -5.28 -1.63 9.82
C GLU A 123 -5.77 -2.46 8.63
N CYS A 124 -5.74 -1.91 7.41
CA CYS A 124 -6.15 -2.59 6.20
C CYS A 124 -5.25 -3.80 5.88
N ALA A 125 -3.94 -3.72 6.14
CA ALA A 125 -3.03 -4.83 5.93
C ALA A 125 -3.31 -6.01 6.90
N GLN A 126 -3.67 -5.69 8.14
CA GLN A 126 -4.07 -6.68 9.16
C GLN A 126 -5.42 -7.32 8.82
N GLU A 127 -6.40 -6.52 8.38
CA GLU A 127 -7.69 -7.03 7.94
C GLU A 127 -7.54 -7.99 6.77
N ALA A 128 -6.74 -7.61 5.76
CA ALA A 128 -6.46 -8.47 4.62
C ALA A 128 -5.82 -9.80 5.05
N LEU A 129 -4.87 -9.79 5.99
CA LEU A 129 -4.26 -11.01 6.52
C LEU A 129 -5.25 -11.89 7.29
N ALA A 130 -6.16 -11.29 8.06
CA ALA A 130 -7.19 -12.03 8.79
C ALA A 130 -8.12 -12.77 7.83
N GLU A 131 -8.53 -12.13 6.73
CA GLU A 131 -9.35 -12.76 5.67
C GLU A 131 -8.61 -13.84 4.88
N LEU A 132 -7.28 -13.79 4.89
CA LEU A 132 -6.43 -14.77 4.22
C LEU A 132 -6.04 -15.93 5.12
N SER A 133 -6.29 -15.87 6.44
CA SER A 133 -5.86 -16.90 7.40
C SER A 133 -6.72 -18.14 7.30
#